data_AF-A0A3P6FL65-F1
#
_entry.id   AF-A0A3P6FL65-F1
#
_cell.length_a   1.000
_cell.length_b   1.000
_cell.length_c   1.000
_cell.angle_alpha   90.00
_cell.angle_beta   90.00
_cell.angle_gamma   90.00
#
_symmetry.space_group_name_H-M   'P 1'
#
loop_
_entity.id
_entity.type
_entity.pdbx_description
1 polymer ?
#
loop_
_entity_poly.entity_id
_entity_poly.type
_entity_poly.pdbx_seq_one_letter_code
_entity_poly.pdbx_strand_id
1 'polypeptide(L)'
;MKNSPKLCVVFLIMVLLFGPSHELAPFWPDTTVTVINNLGGPLLTVHCKSKDDDLGVHMVAANKDYHFSFQPNVWKTTLFFCSFQWNNQVKRFDIFDATRDEGVGEKFNWTIKPNGPCKLGKKVKCFPWK
;
A
#
# COMPACT_ATOMS: atom_id res chain seq x y z
N MET A 1 -48.01 -0.09 18.83
CA MET A 1 -47.48 0.01 17.45
C MET A 1 -46.97 -1.37 17.03
N LYS A 2 -47.64 -2.01 16.07
CA LYS A 2 -47.42 -3.41 15.72
C LYS A 2 -46.60 -3.47 14.43
N ASN A 3 -45.31 -3.77 14.54
CA ASN A 3 -44.43 -3.92 13.38
C ASN A 3 -44.92 -5.11 12.53
N SER A 4 -45.26 -4.84 11.28
CA SER A 4 -45.71 -5.85 10.31
C SER A 4 -44.48 -6.48 9.64
N PRO A 5 -44.26 -7.80 9.75
CA PRO A 5 -43.08 -8.47 9.16
C PRO A 5 -43.03 -8.36 7.63
N LYS A 6 -44.17 -8.07 6.99
CA LYS A 6 -44.28 -7.82 5.55
C LYS A 6 -43.48 -6.58 5.12
N LEU A 7 -43.37 -5.57 5.99
CA LEU A 7 -42.63 -4.35 5.70
C LEU A 7 -41.11 -4.61 5.68
N CYS A 8 -40.61 -5.44 6.60
CA CYS A 8 -39.20 -5.86 6.64
C CYS A 8 -38.79 -6.72 5.45
N VAL A 9 -39.66 -7.64 5.01
CA VAL A 9 -39.37 -8.53 3.86
C VAL A 9 -39.33 -7.75 2.55
N VAL A 10 -40.25 -6.79 2.36
CA VAL A 10 -40.23 -5.92 1.18
C VAL A 10 -38.98 -5.03 1.16
N PHE A 11 -38.53 -4.53 2.31
CA PHE A 11 -37.30 -3.76 2.42
C PHE A 11 -36.05 -4.59 2.04
N LEU A 12 -35.97 -5.85 2.48
CA LEU A 12 -34.91 -6.79 2.08
C LEU A 12 -34.90 -7.06 0.57
N ILE A 13 -36.07 -7.23 -0.05
CA ILE A 13 -36.18 -7.49 -1.51
C ILE A 13 -35.82 -6.24 -2.33
N MET A 14 -36.20 -5.04 -1.88
CA MET A 14 -35.83 -3.78 -2.53
C MET A 14 -34.31 -3.53 -2.48
N VAL A 15 -33.64 -3.91 -1.39
CA VAL A 15 -32.16 -3.86 -1.29
C VAL A 15 -31.47 -4.86 -2.22
N LEU A 16 -32.11 -6.01 -2.51
CA LEU A 16 -31.57 -7.02 -3.43
C LEU A 16 -31.82 -6.68 -4.91
N LEU A 17 -32.94 -6.02 -5.23
CA LEU A 17 -33.34 -5.65 -6.61
C LEU A 17 -32.85 -4.26 -7.04
N PHE A 18 -32.76 -3.34 -6.09
CA PHE A 18 -32.18 -2.01 -6.25
C PHE A 18 -31.05 -1.88 -5.23
N GLY A 19 -30.07 -2.79 -5.36
CA GLY A 19 -28.80 -2.58 -4.69
C GLY A 19 -28.31 -1.18 -5.07
N PRO A 20 -27.82 -0.39 -4.11
CA PRO A 20 -27.24 0.91 -4.43
C PRO A 20 -26.19 0.72 -5.52
N SER A 21 -26.46 1.14 -6.76
CA SER A 21 -25.44 1.25 -7.82
C SER A 21 -24.53 2.46 -7.56
N HIS A 22 -24.40 2.84 -6.29
CA HIS A 22 -23.54 3.88 -5.81
C HIS A 22 -22.21 3.16 -5.59
N GLU A 23 -21.18 3.53 -6.35
CA GLU A 23 -19.83 3.29 -5.91
C GLU A 23 -19.72 3.92 -4.53
N LEU A 24 -19.84 3.09 -3.50
CA LEU A 24 -19.63 3.52 -2.13
C LEU A 24 -18.20 4.07 -2.14
N ALA A 25 -18.06 5.39 -1.93
CA ALA A 25 -16.76 5.98 -1.66
C ALA A 25 -16.05 5.08 -0.65
N PRO A 26 -14.81 4.66 -0.92
CA PRO A 26 -14.22 3.56 -0.17
C PRO A 26 -14.30 3.86 1.32
N PHE A 27 -14.82 2.89 2.08
CA PHE A 27 -15.06 3.02 3.52
C PHE A 27 -13.76 3.28 4.31
N TRP A 28 -12.60 3.20 3.64
CA TRP A 28 -11.28 3.58 4.14
C TRP A 28 -10.48 4.42 3.16
N PRO A 29 -9.71 5.41 3.65
CA PRO A 29 -8.81 6.19 2.81
C PRO A 29 -7.62 5.36 2.33
N ASP A 30 -7.17 5.66 1.11
CA ASP A 30 -6.02 5.01 0.48
C ASP A 30 -4.71 5.41 1.17
N THR A 31 -3.86 4.41 1.39
CA THR A 31 -2.48 4.59 1.81
C THR A 31 -1.58 4.57 0.58
N THR A 32 -0.65 5.53 0.49
CA THR A 32 0.32 5.61 -0.62
C THR A 32 1.73 5.31 -0.13
N VAL A 33 2.43 4.43 -0.84
CA VAL A 33 3.86 4.18 -0.62
C VAL A 33 4.63 4.75 -1.81
N THR A 34 5.67 5.54 -1.52
CA THR A 34 6.57 6.12 -2.51
C THR A 34 7.99 5.61 -2.27
N VAL A 35 8.64 5.12 -3.32
CA VAL A 35 10.01 4.60 -3.33
C VAL A 35 10.87 5.49 -4.20
N ILE A 36 11.81 6.21 -3.59
CA ILE A 36 12.71 7.15 -4.26
C ILE A 36 14.08 6.49 -4.44
N ASN A 37 14.59 6.46 -5.67
CA ASN A 37 15.93 5.96 -5.96
C ASN A 37 17.00 7.02 -5.58
N ASN A 38 17.74 6.77 -4.50
CA ASN A 38 18.85 7.60 -4.03
C ASN A 38 20.16 6.78 -3.94
N LEU A 39 20.41 5.99 -4.98
CA LEU A 39 21.63 5.19 -5.12
C LEU A 39 22.80 5.96 -5.76
N GLY A 40 22.57 7.21 -6.19
CA GLY A 40 23.62 8.07 -6.74
C GLY A 40 24.03 7.75 -8.18
N GLY A 41 23.13 7.19 -9.00
CA GLY A 41 23.39 6.94 -10.43
C GLY A 41 22.72 5.69 -11.01
N PRO A 42 22.80 4.52 -10.35
CA PRO A 42 22.25 3.27 -10.89
C PRO A 42 20.74 3.34 -11.14
N LEU A 43 20.29 2.64 -12.19
CA LEU A 43 18.88 2.32 -12.39
C LEU A 43 18.44 1.30 -11.35
N LEU A 44 17.34 1.59 -10.65
CA LEU A 44 16.78 0.73 -9.62
C LEU A 44 15.59 -0.04 -10.19
N THR A 45 15.65 -1.36 -10.20
CA THR A 45 14.50 -2.22 -10.50
C THR A 45 13.80 -2.56 -9.19
N VAL A 46 12.51 -2.24 -9.11
CA VAL A 46 11.64 -2.46 -7.95
C VAL A 46 10.58 -3.48 -8.32
N HIS A 47 10.37 -4.49 -7.47
CA HIS A 47 9.23 -5.40 -7.59
C HIS A 47 8.58 -5.57 -6.24
N CYS A 48 7.35 -5.07 -6.10
CA CYS A 48 6.59 -5.10 -4.86
C CYS A 48 5.39 -6.02 -4.98
N LYS A 49 5.10 -6.77 -3.91
CA LYS A 49 3.92 -7.63 -3.80
C LYS A 49 3.36 -7.61 -2.38
N SER A 50 2.06 -7.86 -2.26
CA SER A 50 1.42 -8.26 -1.02
C SER A 50 1.13 -9.76 -1.05
N LYS A 51 0.34 -10.26 -0.10
CA LYS A 51 -0.21 -11.62 -0.16
C LYS A 51 -1.15 -11.80 -1.35
N ASP A 52 -1.90 -10.75 -1.67
CA ASP A 52 -3.06 -10.82 -2.57
C ASP A 52 -2.79 -10.13 -3.92
N ASP A 53 -1.82 -9.21 -3.99
CA ASP A 53 -1.53 -8.37 -5.15
C ASP A 53 -0.07 -8.44 -5.58
N ASP A 54 0.17 -8.59 -6.89
CA ASP A 54 1.48 -8.41 -7.51
C ASP A 54 1.49 -7.09 -8.28
N LEU A 55 2.30 -6.13 -7.85
CA LEU A 55 2.35 -4.81 -8.48
C LEU A 55 3.26 -4.78 -9.71
N GLY A 56 3.93 -5.89 -10.02
CA GLY A 56 4.83 -6.01 -11.16
C GLY A 56 6.19 -5.32 -10.94
N VAL A 57 6.99 -5.33 -12.02
CA VAL A 57 8.37 -4.83 -12.02
C VAL A 57 8.41 -3.41 -12.59
N HIS A 58 9.07 -2.51 -11.88
CA HIS A 58 9.20 -1.10 -12.24
C HIS A 58 10.67 -0.67 -12.26
N MET A 59 11.07 0.12 -13.26
CA MET A 59 12.43 0.66 -13.35
C MET A 59 12.42 2.15 -12.96
N VAL A 60 13.22 2.50 -11.95
CA VAL A 60 13.26 3.82 -11.33
C VAL A 60 14.63 4.45 -11.57
N ALA A 61 14.69 5.45 -12.44
CA ALA A 61 15.92 6.20 -12.71
C ALA A 61 16.45 6.92 -11.46
N ALA A 62 17.73 7.30 -11.47
CA ALA A 62 18.32 8.03 -10.35
C ALA A 62 17.54 9.31 -10.02
N ASN A 63 17.28 9.54 -8.73
CA ASN A 63 16.50 10.67 -8.20
C ASN A 63 15.04 10.72 -8.68
N LYS A 64 14.52 9.63 -9.24
CA LYS A 64 13.08 9.45 -9.54
C LYS A 64 12.44 8.54 -8.51
N ASP A 65 11.11 8.50 -8.54
CA ASP A 65 10.29 7.68 -7.67
C ASP A 65 9.36 6.74 -8.43
N TYR A 66 8.98 5.68 -7.73
CA TYR A 66 7.86 4.81 -8.05
C TYR A 66 6.91 4.83 -6.86
N HIS A 67 5.61 4.93 -7.09
CA HIS A 67 4.62 4.91 -6.02
C HIS A 67 3.41 4.07 -6.40
N PHE A 68 2.73 3.58 -5.38
CA PHE A 68 1.47 2.87 -5.50
C PHE A 68 0.57 3.17 -4.31
N SER A 69 -0.74 3.08 -4.53
CA SER A 69 -1.77 3.26 -3.51
C SER A 69 -2.57 1.99 -3.33
N PHE A 70 -3.00 1.74 -2.10
CA PHE A 70 -3.83 0.59 -1.74
C PHE A 70 -4.66 0.92 -0.51
N GLN A 71 -5.68 0.12 -0.25
CA GLN A 71 -6.48 0.21 0.97
C GLN A 71 -5.97 -0.84 1.96
N PRO A 72 -5.42 -0.42 3.11
CA PRO A 72 -5.05 -1.36 4.16
C PRO A 72 -6.30 -2.14 4.62
N ASN A 73 -6.13 -3.43 4.91
CA ASN A 73 -7.23 -4.25 5.39
C ASN A 73 -7.63 -3.87 6.82
N VAL A 74 -8.90 -4.13 7.14
CA VAL A 74 -9.54 -3.82 8.45
C VAL A 74 -8.74 -4.34 9.63
N TRP A 75 -8.19 -5.54 9.44
CA TRP A 75 -7.51 -6.30 10.48
C TRP A 75 -6.06 -5.85 10.68
N LYS A 76 -5.59 -4.79 10.00
CA LYS A 76 -4.24 -4.23 10.10
C LYS A 76 -3.13 -5.27 9.88
N THR A 77 -3.34 -6.15 8.90
CA THR A 77 -2.40 -7.22 8.53
C THR A 77 -1.78 -7.02 7.15
N THR A 78 -2.09 -5.91 6.46
CA THR A 78 -1.54 -5.63 5.13
C THR A 78 -0.02 -5.49 5.20
N LEU A 79 0.66 -6.20 4.31
CA LEU A 79 2.10 -6.23 4.17
C LEU A 79 2.45 -6.11 2.68
N PHE A 80 3.33 -5.19 2.33
CA PHE A 80 3.98 -5.16 1.02
C PHE A 80 5.48 -5.39 1.19
N PHE A 81 5.97 -6.45 0.58
CA PHE A 81 7.39 -6.76 0.50
C PHE A 81 7.90 -6.45 -0.90
N CYS A 82 9.04 -5.77 -0.97
CA CYS A 82 9.66 -5.37 -2.22
C CYS A 82 11.06 -5.95 -2.36
N SER A 83 11.41 -6.29 -3.59
CA SER A 83 12.79 -6.49 -4.00
C SER A 83 13.32 -5.27 -4.75
N PHE A 84 14.58 -4.97 -4.51
CA PHE A 84 15.32 -3.83 -5.02
C PHE A 84 16.58 -4.37 -5.69
N GLN A 85 16.68 -4.21 -7.01
CA GLN A 85 17.81 -4.69 -7.78
C GLN A 85 18.53 -3.52 -8.47
N TRP A 86 19.84 -3.47 -8.29
CA TRP A 86 20.74 -2.54 -8.99
C TRP A 86 22.14 -3.16 -9.01
N ASN A 87 23.00 -2.85 -9.98
CA ASN A 87 24.41 -3.30 -10.02
C ASN A 87 24.62 -4.80 -9.65
N ASN A 88 23.81 -5.70 -10.22
CA ASN A 88 23.84 -7.15 -9.94
C ASN A 88 23.61 -7.59 -8.48
N GLN A 89 23.15 -6.70 -7.59
CA GLN A 89 22.70 -7.07 -6.25
C GLN A 89 21.18 -6.99 -6.15
N VAL A 90 20.60 -7.87 -5.33
CA VAL A 90 19.17 -7.89 -5.00
C VAL A 90 19.03 -7.77 -3.49
N LYS A 91 18.29 -6.78 -3.03
CA LYS A 91 17.93 -6.57 -1.64
C LYS A 91 16.42 -6.68 -1.46
N ARG A 92 15.97 -7.09 -0.27
CA ARG A 92 14.54 -7.20 0.05
C ARG A 92 14.21 -6.42 1.31
N PHE A 93 13.03 -5.83 1.33
CA PHE A 93 12.52 -5.12 2.49
C PHE A 93 10.99 -5.02 2.45
N ASP A 94 10.38 -5.14 3.62
CA ASP A 94 8.95 -4.91 3.82
C ASP A 94 8.68 -3.41 3.80
N ILE A 95 8.36 -2.87 2.61
CA ILE A 95 8.24 -1.42 2.39
C ILE A 95 7.04 -0.83 3.13
N PHE A 96 6.03 -1.65 3.38
CA PHE A 96 4.89 -1.32 4.21
C PHE A 96 4.51 -2.52 5.05
N ASP A 97 4.39 -2.30 6.35
CA ASP A 97 3.91 -3.28 7.32
C ASP A 97 2.90 -2.57 8.22
N ALA A 98 1.63 -2.99 8.17
CA ALA A 98 0.55 -2.34 8.91
C ALA A 98 0.76 -2.33 10.45
N THR A 99 1.58 -3.25 11.00
CA THR A 99 1.93 -3.26 12.42
C THR A 99 3.03 -2.25 12.76
N ARG A 100 3.95 -2.01 11.83
CA ARG A 100 5.07 -1.06 11.98
C ARG A 100 4.68 0.37 11.61
N ASP A 101 3.86 0.51 10.58
CA ASP A 101 3.58 1.76 9.87
C ASP A 101 2.16 2.28 10.15
N GLU A 102 1.68 2.13 11.40
CA GLU A 102 0.36 2.57 11.87
C GLU A 102 -0.14 3.85 11.17
N GLY A 103 -1.13 3.71 10.27
CA GLY A 103 -1.63 4.83 9.47
C GLY A 103 -2.51 4.39 8.31
N VAL A 104 -3.81 4.70 8.39
CA VAL A 104 -4.77 4.55 7.28
C VAL A 104 -4.92 5.93 6.63
N GLY A 105 -4.77 6.03 5.31
CA GLY A 105 -4.83 7.33 4.63
C GLY A 105 -3.51 8.12 4.69
N GLU A 106 -2.41 7.46 5.07
CA GLU A 106 -1.10 8.11 5.19
C GLU A 106 -0.23 7.92 3.93
N LYS A 107 0.78 8.79 3.81
CA LYS A 107 1.80 8.72 2.76
C LYS A 107 3.13 8.28 3.36
N PHE A 108 3.63 7.14 2.90
CA PHE A 108 4.91 6.57 3.33
C PHE A 108 5.97 6.77 2.26
N ASN A 109 6.80 7.78 2.47
CA ASN A 109 7.89 8.09 1.55
C ASN A 109 9.17 7.39 2.02
N TRP A 110 9.78 6.61 1.13
CA TRP A 110 11.01 5.87 1.36
C TRP A 110 12.08 6.30 0.38
N THR A 111 13.32 6.46 0.86
CA THR A 111 14.49 6.63 0.01
C THR A 111 15.36 5.39 0.08
N ILE A 112 15.69 4.83 -1.09
CA ILE A 112 16.54 3.65 -1.21
C ILE A 112 17.98 4.10 -1.36
N LYS A 113 18.82 3.69 -0.41
CA LYS A 113 20.26 4.00 -0.36
C LYS A 113 21.07 2.71 -0.37
N PRO A 114 22.40 2.78 -0.67
CA PRO A 114 23.25 1.60 -0.64
C PRO A 114 23.23 0.85 0.70
N ASN A 115 23.14 1.57 1.82
CA ASN A 115 23.15 0.98 3.17
C ASN A 115 21.79 0.50 3.67
N GLY A 116 20.69 0.89 3.01
CA GLY A 116 19.35 0.54 3.47
C GLY A 116 18.25 1.49 2.99
N PRO A 117 16.98 1.10 3.13
CA PRO A 117 15.85 2.00 2.95
C PRO A 117 15.69 2.92 4.16
N CYS A 118 15.35 4.17 3.92
CA CYS A 118 15.04 5.15 4.96
C CYS A 118 13.63 5.73 4.77
N LYS A 119 12.81 5.64 5.81
CA LYS A 119 11.49 6.27 5.90
C LYS A 119 11.66 7.76 6.17
N LEU A 120 11.08 8.59 5.31
CA LEU A 120 11.07 10.05 5.44
C LEU A 120 9.90 10.50 6.32
N GLY A 121 10.11 11.56 7.08
CA GLY A 121 9.12 12.12 8.02
C GLY A 121 9.78 13.19 8.90
N LYS A 122 9.16 13.53 10.04
CA LYS A 122 9.73 14.48 11.02
C LYS A 122 11.13 14.06 11.49
N LYS A 123 11.33 12.75 11.65
CA LYS A 123 12.63 12.12 11.91
C LYS A 123 12.82 11.03 10.87
N VAL A 124 13.95 11.08 10.16
CA VAL A 124 14.31 10.04 9.20
C VAL A 124 14.67 8.76 9.96
N LYS A 125 14.06 7.64 9.61
CA LYS A 125 14.35 6.32 10.21
C LYS A 125 14.88 5.39 9.13
N CYS A 126 16.11 4.91 9.29
CA CYS A 126 16.76 4.01 8.35
C CYS A 126 16.82 2.58 8.89
N PHE A 127 16.76 1.60 8.00
CA PHE A 127 16.85 0.18 8.31
C PHE A 127 18.01 -0.40 7.52
N PRO A 128 18.93 -1.16 8.14
CA PRO A 128 19.95 -1.86 7.37
C PRO A 128 19.32 -2.95 6.50
N TRP A 129 19.93 -3.23 5.36
CA TRP A 129 19.60 -4.44 4.61
C TRP A 129 19.87 -5.68 5.47
N LYS A 130 18.99 -6.67 5.39
CA LYS A 130 19.22 -8.01 5.96
C LYS A 130 19.96 -8.91 4.96
#